data_AF-A0A1Y1YXB7-F1
#
_entry.id   AF-A0A1Y1YXB7-F1
#
_cell.length_a   1.000
_cell.length_b   1.000
_cell.length_c   1.000
_cell.angle_alpha   90.00
_cell.angle_beta   90.00
_cell.angle_gamma   90.00
#
_symmetry.space_group_name_H-M   'P 1'
#
loop_
_entity.id
_entity.type
_entity.pdbx_description
1 polymer ?
#
loop_
_entity_poly.entity_id
_entity_poly.type
_entity_poly.pdbx_seq_one_letter_code
_entity_poly.pdbx_strand_id
1 'polypeptide(L)'
;MKVFFESLAEPSAGEEIQVSCGKIYDVFAGTFWVMKTYFANLLQDMLSGDQPHPPVAVPPNEPVLDLILTQMAIYQRKANGDNNNFNGFSSDEMISLAVFQYFVKRNIPRILMVWRAYIYAKFYLGEAEGPRVGRHIFGDKEILPNFNFSSEILRLGNACILTSFLPSSVVHGAGWHTLYNGSEHGYSMNRFETKVFKYPGPTLLLVKVIVTKIQGSFKVDINKGDEMILGAYVDEPWRFSRQFWGTSECQLFELSPQFEVFPSNHSNNSHVHCSPSHGIGFGGKIGQHQLYLDNTFQTGRLVNDPLLENMTYAISYSRPDFQVEFDILEVEVIGLGGEQAKRQQNREWQFEEKEANRRGDVNLANKNQSRQILEMAGILDISAGEMKTMRAQVEEQ
;
A
#
# COMPACT_ATOMS: atom_id res chain seq x y z
N MET A 1 20.87 -1.41 15.79
CA MET A 1 20.02 -2.54 16.27
C MET A 1 20.63 -3.26 17.45
N LYS A 2 21.79 -3.93 17.32
CA LYS A 2 22.43 -4.62 18.45
C LYS A 2 22.68 -3.72 19.68
N VAL A 3 23.42 -2.62 19.50
CA VAL A 3 23.70 -1.63 20.56
C VAL A 3 22.41 -1.08 21.20
N PHE A 4 21.39 -0.84 20.39
CA PHE A 4 20.09 -0.38 20.87
C PHE A 4 19.41 -1.42 21.77
N PHE A 5 19.37 -2.68 21.33
CA PHE A 5 18.79 -3.76 22.10
C PHE A 5 19.56 -4.02 23.40
N GLU A 6 20.89 -4.01 23.33
CA GLU A 6 21.78 -4.13 24.49
C GLU A 6 21.57 -3.01 25.51
N SER A 7 21.24 -1.79 25.06
CA SER A 7 20.94 -0.66 25.97
C SER A 7 19.63 -0.81 26.75
N LEU A 8 18.71 -1.66 26.29
CA LEU A 8 17.45 -1.97 26.97
C LEU A 8 17.58 -3.18 27.90
N ALA A 9 18.58 -4.02 27.65
CA ALA A 9 18.82 -5.23 28.42
C ALA A 9 19.44 -4.91 29.78
N GLU A 10 19.10 -5.70 30.79
CA GLU A 10 19.82 -5.67 32.05
C GLU A 10 21.12 -6.48 31.91
N PRO A 11 22.22 -6.06 32.56
CA PRO A 11 23.49 -6.75 32.45
C PRO A 11 23.40 -8.15 33.10
N SER A 12 23.27 -9.20 32.29
CA SER A 12 23.42 -10.59 32.71
C SER A 12 24.77 -11.14 32.26
N ALA A 13 25.53 -11.71 33.19
CA ALA A 13 26.83 -12.30 32.91
C ALA A 13 26.66 -13.67 32.24
N GLY A 14 26.88 -13.75 30.94
CA GLY A 14 27.05 -15.02 30.21
C GLY A 14 25.77 -15.64 29.62
N GLU A 15 24.62 -14.99 29.75
CA GLU A 15 23.36 -15.44 29.13
C GLU A 15 23.08 -14.72 27.79
N GLU A 16 22.21 -15.30 26.97
CA GLU A 16 21.72 -14.63 25.75
C GLU A 16 21.00 -13.34 26.15
N ILE A 17 21.34 -12.23 25.48
CA ILE A 17 20.77 -10.92 25.79
C ILE A 17 19.28 -10.94 25.45
N GLN A 18 18.45 -10.66 26.45
CA GLN A 18 17.00 -10.59 26.33
C GLN A 18 16.46 -9.26 26.85
N VAL A 19 15.36 -8.81 26.28
CA VAL A 19 14.66 -7.57 26.65
C VAL A 19 13.18 -7.86 26.76
N SER A 20 12.53 -7.31 27.80
CA SER A 20 11.08 -7.47 27.96
C SER A 20 10.31 -6.73 26.87
N CYS A 21 9.20 -7.31 26.43
CA CYS A 21 8.27 -6.70 25.47
C CYS A 21 7.83 -5.29 25.91
N GLY A 22 7.66 -5.05 27.22
CA GLY A 22 7.33 -3.72 27.76
C GLY A 22 8.38 -2.66 27.43
N LYS A 23 9.68 -2.96 27.60
CA LYS A 23 10.76 -2.02 27.25
C LYS A 23 10.82 -1.75 25.74
N ILE A 24 10.53 -2.76 24.91
CA ILE A 24 10.43 -2.60 23.46
C ILE A 24 9.20 -1.75 23.08
N TYR A 25 8.06 -1.98 23.75
CA TYR A 25 6.85 -1.19 23.59
C TYR A 25 7.10 0.28 23.81
N ASP A 26 7.75 0.66 24.91
CA ASP A 26 7.98 2.06 25.26
C ASP A 26 8.76 2.80 24.16
N VAL A 27 9.78 2.17 23.58
CA VAL A 27 10.55 2.80 22.51
C VAL A 27 9.77 2.87 21.20
N PHE A 28 9.05 1.80 20.83
CA PHE A 28 8.24 1.82 19.62
C PHE A 28 7.07 2.79 19.76
N ALA A 29 6.45 2.89 20.93
CA ALA A 29 5.44 3.88 21.27
C ALA A 29 5.96 5.30 21.10
N GLY A 30 7.15 5.61 21.62
CA GLY A 30 7.80 6.90 21.40
C GLY A 30 8.07 7.19 19.92
N THR A 31 8.54 6.19 19.17
CA THR A 31 8.80 6.31 17.73
C THR A 31 7.52 6.58 16.94
N PHE A 32 6.46 5.80 17.19
CA PHE A 32 5.15 5.97 16.56
C PHE A 32 4.52 7.30 16.93
N TRP A 33 4.68 7.75 18.18
CA TRP A 33 4.21 9.07 18.59
C TRP A 33 4.90 10.17 17.79
N VAL A 34 6.22 10.12 17.61
CA VAL A 34 6.95 11.09 16.77
C VAL A 34 6.45 11.07 15.31
N MET A 35 6.30 9.89 14.71
CA MET A 35 5.77 9.76 13.33
C MET A 35 4.35 10.30 13.20
N LYS A 36 3.45 9.93 14.11
CA LYS A 36 2.07 10.42 14.15
C LYS A 36 2.01 11.92 14.34
N THR A 37 2.84 12.49 15.21
CA THR A 37 2.91 13.94 15.42
C THR A 37 3.26 14.65 14.12
N TYR A 38 4.28 14.15 13.40
CA TYR A 38 4.63 14.69 12.09
C TYR A 38 3.45 14.63 11.10
N PHE A 39 2.83 13.46 10.97
CA PHE A 39 1.71 13.27 10.04
C PHE A 39 0.46 14.08 10.42
N ALA A 40 0.19 14.24 11.71
CA ALA A 40 -0.95 15.01 12.20
C ALA A 40 -0.76 16.52 11.98
N ASN A 41 0.46 17.04 12.17
CA ASN A 41 0.79 18.42 11.83
C ASN A 41 0.68 18.67 10.33
N LEU A 42 1.19 17.75 9.50
CA LEU A 42 1.04 17.84 8.04
C LEU A 42 -0.44 17.89 7.62
N LEU A 43 -1.30 17.09 8.26
CA LEU A 43 -2.74 17.12 8.04
C LEU A 43 -3.32 18.51 8.34
N GLN A 44 -2.94 19.11 9.47
CA GLN A 44 -3.39 20.45 9.84
C GLN A 44 -2.86 21.55 8.93
N ASP A 45 -1.60 21.49 8.50
CA ASP A 45 -1.03 22.44 7.55
C ASP A 45 -1.84 22.46 6.24
N MET A 46 -2.23 21.28 5.75
CA MET A 46 -3.07 21.12 4.56
C MET A 46 -4.48 21.69 4.75
N LEU A 47 -5.06 21.59 5.95
CA LEU A 47 -6.40 22.12 6.26
C LEU A 47 -6.41 23.63 6.53
N SER A 48 -5.37 24.15 7.18
CA SER A 48 -5.29 25.53 7.68
C SER A 48 -4.60 26.51 6.72
N GLY A 49 -3.89 26.02 5.70
CA GLY A 49 -3.31 26.83 4.63
C GLY A 49 -2.19 27.75 5.11
N ASP A 50 -1.06 27.18 5.56
CA ASP A 50 0.13 27.85 6.10
C ASP A 50 -0.14 28.81 7.29
N GLN A 51 -1.36 28.81 7.85
CA GLN A 51 -1.67 29.58 9.05
C GLN A 51 -1.13 28.86 10.31
N PRO A 52 -0.60 29.60 11.30
CA PRO A 52 -0.15 29.00 12.55
C PRO A 52 -1.32 28.31 13.26
N HIS A 53 -1.20 27.01 13.52
CA HIS A 53 -2.20 26.22 14.22
C HIS A 53 -1.66 25.73 15.58
N PRO A 54 -2.52 25.56 16.60
CA PRO A 54 -2.10 25.01 17.89
C PRO A 54 -1.60 23.56 17.75
N PRO A 55 -0.79 23.05 18.70
CA PRO A 55 -0.25 21.70 18.64
C PRO A 55 -1.36 20.67 18.46
N VAL A 56 -1.21 19.77 17.48
CA VAL A 56 -2.22 18.75 17.20
C VAL A 56 -2.24 17.71 18.30
N ALA A 57 -3.43 17.43 18.84
CA ALA A 57 -3.62 16.33 19.75
C ALA A 57 -3.34 15.02 19.01
N VAL A 58 -2.20 14.39 19.34
CA VAL A 58 -1.80 13.12 18.72
C VAL A 58 -2.68 12.03 19.33
N PRO A 59 -3.42 11.26 18.51
CA PRO A 59 -4.21 10.16 19.03
C PRO A 59 -3.29 9.16 19.72
N PRO A 60 -3.76 8.47 20.77
CA PRO A 60 -3.00 7.41 21.42
C PRO A 60 -2.56 6.35 20.40
N ASN A 61 -1.67 5.46 20.83
CA ASN A 61 -1.27 4.34 20.01
C ASN A 61 -2.49 3.47 19.66
N GLU A 62 -3.04 3.68 18.46
CA GLU A 62 -3.94 2.74 17.78
C GLU A 62 -3.43 1.30 17.92
N PRO A 63 -4.32 0.28 17.88
CA PRO A 63 -3.99 -1.14 18.13
C PRO A 63 -2.88 -1.69 17.23
N VAL A 64 -2.51 -0.96 16.18
CA VAL A 64 -1.34 -1.15 15.33
C VAL A 64 -0.06 -1.54 16.08
N LEU A 65 0.31 -0.82 17.15
CA LEU A 65 1.55 -1.14 17.87
C LEU A 65 1.43 -2.50 18.59
N ASP A 66 0.25 -2.79 19.12
CA ASP A 66 -0.04 -4.06 19.77
C ASP A 66 0.02 -5.21 18.76
N LEU A 67 -0.38 -5.00 17.50
CA LEU A 67 -0.22 -5.99 16.43
C LEU A 67 1.26 -6.32 16.17
N ILE A 68 2.13 -5.31 16.13
CA ILE A 68 3.57 -5.50 15.92
C ILE A 68 4.18 -6.31 17.06
N LEU A 69 3.87 -5.95 18.31
CA LEU A 69 4.43 -6.65 19.47
C LEU A 69 3.83 -8.04 19.67
N THR A 70 2.54 -8.21 19.41
CA THR A 70 1.90 -9.53 19.40
C THR A 70 2.59 -10.43 18.38
N GLN A 71 2.88 -9.94 17.19
CA GLN A 71 3.62 -10.71 16.20
C GLN A 71 5.06 -11.01 16.64
N MET A 72 5.75 -10.06 17.27
CA MET A 72 7.10 -10.28 17.78
C MET A 72 7.13 -11.36 18.89
N ALA A 73 6.14 -11.35 19.78
CA ALA A 73 5.95 -12.39 20.80
C ALA A 73 5.70 -13.77 20.16
N ILE A 74 4.86 -13.84 19.11
CA ILE A 74 4.64 -15.08 18.35
C ILE A 74 5.97 -15.61 17.75
N TYR A 75 6.84 -14.73 17.25
CA TYR A 75 8.14 -15.14 16.73
C TYR A 75 9.03 -15.75 17.83
N GLN A 76 9.01 -15.17 19.03
CA GLN A 76 9.77 -15.67 20.19
C GLN A 76 9.27 -17.03 20.65
N ARG A 77 7.95 -17.19 20.82
CA ARG A 77 7.32 -18.46 21.21
C ARG A 77 7.65 -19.56 20.20
N LYS A 78 7.56 -19.26 18.90
CA LYS A 78 7.94 -20.20 17.84
C LYS A 78 9.43 -20.57 17.87
N ALA A 79 10.31 -19.62 18.18
CA ALA A 79 11.74 -19.90 18.36
C ALA A 79 12.01 -20.83 19.55
N ASN A 80 11.16 -20.77 20.59
CA ASN A 80 11.22 -21.67 21.75
C ASN A 80 10.58 -23.06 21.48
N GLY A 81 9.94 -23.25 20.32
CA GLY A 81 9.23 -24.48 19.97
C GLY A 81 7.78 -24.54 20.48
N ASP A 82 7.24 -23.43 20.99
CA ASP A 82 5.85 -23.34 21.40
C ASP A 82 4.95 -23.24 20.17
N ASN A 83 4.06 -24.22 20.02
CA ASN A 83 3.06 -24.27 18.94
C ASN A 83 1.71 -23.64 19.36
N ASN A 84 1.64 -23.00 20.52
CA ASN A 84 0.41 -22.39 21.00
C ASN A 84 0.22 -21.00 20.40
N ASN A 85 -0.87 -20.83 19.64
CA ASN A 85 -1.35 -19.54 19.19
C ASN A 85 -2.04 -18.84 20.37
N PHE A 86 -1.33 -17.92 21.02
CA PHE A 86 -1.92 -17.06 22.03
C PHE A 86 -2.13 -15.66 21.47
N ASN A 87 -3.33 -15.13 21.71
CA ASN A 87 -3.69 -13.76 21.43
C ASN A 87 -3.00 -12.82 22.43
N GLY A 88 -2.24 -11.86 21.88
CA GLY A 88 -1.59 -10.79 22.64
C GLY A 88 -0.18 -11.10 23.14
N PHE A 89 0.44 -10.06 23.70
CA PHE A 89 1.76 -10.12 24.32
C PHE A 89 1.64 -9.82 25.82
N SER A 90 2.51 -10.41 26.63
CA SER A 90 2.72 -9.95 28.02
C SER A 90 3.85 -8.93 28.03
N SER A 91 3.74 -7.88 28.85
CA SER A 91 4.82 -6.90 29.02
C SER A 91 6.11 -7.54 29.58
N ASP A 92 5.96 -8.64 30.33
CA ASP A 92 7.05 -9.39 30.95
C ASP A 92 7.66 -10.45 30.01
N GLU A 93 7.08 -10.65 28.82
CA GLU A 93 7.59 -11.62 27.87
C GLU A 93 8.97 -11.20 27.35
N MET A 94 9.95 -12.07 27.47
CA MET A 94 11.34 -11.78 27.13
C MET A 94 11.61 -12.13 25.67
N ILE A 95 12.05 -11.15 24.90
CA ILE A 95 12.46 -11.31 23.50
C ILE A 95 13.98 -11.47 23.46
N SER A 96 14.49 -12.41 22.67
CA SER A 96 15.92 -12.59 22.45
C SER A 96 16.45 -11.67 21.35
N LEU A 97 17.74 -11.32 21.41
CA LEU A 97 18.39 -10.50 20.39
C LEU A 97 18.23 -11.11 18.99
N ALA A 98 18.33 -12.44 18.85
CA ALA A 98 18.20 -13.12 17.57
C ALA A 98 16.81 -12.96 16.97
N VAL A 99 15.77 -13.17 17.79
CA VAL A 99 14.36 -13.00 17.38
C VAL A 99 14.08 -11.55 17.00
N PHE A 100 14.49 -10.60 17.85
CA PHE A 100 14.31 -9.17 17.59
C PHE A 100 14.98 -8.74 16.28
N GLN A 101 16.24 -9.14 16.05
CA GLN A 101 16.96 -8.81 14.82
C GLN A 101 16.29 -9.40 13.59
N TYR A 102 15.87 -10.67 13.66
CA TYR A 102 15.17 -11.32 12.56
C TYR A 102 13.83 -10.65 12.26
N PHE A 103 13.01 -10.40 13.29
CA PHE A 103 11.71 -9.75 13.18
C PHE A 103 11.84 -8.34 12.59
N VAL A 104 12.73 -7.51 13.14
CA VAL A 104 12.91 -6.13 12.65
C VAL A 104 13.43 -6.15 11.21
N LYS A 105 14.43 -6.97 10.89
CA LYS A 105 14.98 -7.06 9.53
C LYS A 105 13.91 -7.46 8.51
N ARG A 106 13.02 -8.38 8.89
CA ARG A 106 11.98 -8.92 8.02
C ARG A 106 10.79 -7.96 7.87
N ASN A 107 10.27 -7.45 8.98
CA ASN A 107 8.96 -6.80 9.01
C ASN A 107 9.01 -5.28 9.09
N ILE A 108 9.97 -4.70 9.82
CA ILE A 108 10.02 -3.24 10.10
C ILE A 108 11.45 -2.69 10.10
N PRO A 109 12.26 -2.92 9.04
CA PRO A 109 13.70 -2.64 9.05
C PRO A 109 14.07 -1.17 9.28
N ARG A 110 13.12 -0.25 9.08
CA ARG A 110 13.29 1.19 9.21
C ARG A 110 12.57 1.79 10.41
N ILE A 111 12.05 0.98 11.33
CA ILE A 111 11.30 1.51 12.49
C ILE A 111 12.07 2.58 13.27
N LEU A 112 13.38 2.42 13.45
CA LEU A 112 14.21 3.40 14.18
C LEU A 112 14.83 4.48 13.29
N MET A 113 14.46 4.57 12.02
CA MET A 113 15.07 5.49 11.06
C MET A 113 14.83 6.96 11.43
N VAL A 114 13.68 7.27 12.05
CA VAL A 114 13.33 8.60 12.56
C VAL A 114 14.36 9.10 13.59
N TRP A 115 14.93 8.18 14.37
CA TRP A 115 15.94 8.51 15.38
C TRP A 115 17.36 8.58 14.81
N ARG A 116 17.57 8.22 13.54
CA ARG A 116 18.93 8.11 12.97
C ARG A 116 19.72 9.41 13.13
N ALA A 117 19.11 10.54 12.82
CA ALA A 117 19.78 11.82 12.92
C ALA A 117 20.00 12.27 14.36
N TYR A 118 19.04 12.01 15.25
CA TYR A 118 19.19 12.23 16.69
C TYR A 118 20.34 11.40 17.27
N ILE A 119 20.37 10.10 16.98
CA ILE A 119 21.41 9.17 17.43
C ILE A 119 22.77 9.60 16.87
N TYR A 120 22.83 9.94 15.58
CA TYR A 120 24.07 10.42 14.97
C TYR A 120 24.57 11.70 15.63
N ALA A 121 23.70 12.67 15.88
CA ALA A 121 24.06 13.91 16.56
C ALA A 121 24.52 13.67 18.01
N LYS A 122 23.80 12.85 18.78
CA LYS A 122 24.11 12.62 20.20
C LYS A 122 25.32 11.73 20.43
N PHE A 123 25.50 10.69 19.63
CA PHE A 123 26.52 9.66 19.89
C PHE A 123 27.74 9.73 18.98
N TYR A 124 27.62 10.32 17.78
CA TYR A 124 28.72 10.36 16.81
C TYR A 124 29.39 11.72 16.73
N LEU A 125 28.63 12.81 16.79
CA LEU A 125 29.17 14.18 16.69
C LEU A 125 29.69 14.74 18.03
N GLY A 126 29.51 14.02 19.14
CA GLY A 126 29.75 14.56 20.48
C GLY A 126 28.78 15.70 20.81
N GLU A 127 28.88 16.30 21.98
CA GLU A 127 28.07 17.47 22.40
C GLU A 127 28.37 18.72 21.55
N ALA A 128 28.10 18.68 20.24
CA ALA A 128 28.00 19.85 19.42
C ALA A 128 26.69 20.56 19.79
N GLU A 129 26.71 21.26 20.91
CA GLU A 129 25.65 22.19 21.32
C GLU A 129 25.53 23.28 20.26
N GLY A 130 24.53 23.14 19.40
CA GLY A 130 24.16 24.15 18.43
C GLY A 130 22.69 24.01 18.05
N PRO A 131 22.02 25.12 17.65
CA PRO A 131 20.58 25.17 17.32
C PRO A 131 20.16 24.30 16.12
N ARG A 132 21.07 23.48 15.60
CA ARG A 132 20.87 22.60 14.45
C ARG A 132 20.38 21.20 14.83
N VAL A 133 20.58 20.71 16.06
CA VAL A 133 20.17 19.34 16.45
C VAL A 133 18.65 19.13 16.29
N GLY A 134 17.83 20.13 16.64
CA GLY A 134 16.39 20.11 16.41
C GLY A 134 15.99 20.12 14.93
N ARG A 135 16.74 20.84 14.09
CA ARG A 135 16.59 20.78 12.62
C ARG A 135 17.01 19.44 12.04
N HIS A 136 17.85 18.67 12.73
CA HIS A 136 18.42 17.42 12.20
C HIS A 136 17.53 16.20 12.40
N ILE A 137 16.65 16.16 13.42
CA ILE A 137 15.71 15.02 13.58
C ILE A 137 14.85 14.84 12.34
N PHE A 138 14.50 15.94 11.67
CA PHE A 138 13.80 15.98 10.39
C PHE A 138 14.55 16.79 9.33
N GLY A 139 15.90 16.68 9.30
CA GLY A 139 16.83 17.42 8.43
C GLY A 139 16.22 17.98 7.14
N ASP A 140 16.44 19.27 6.85
CA ASP A 140 15.98 20.01 5.66
C ASP A 140 15.75 19.07 4.45
N LYS A 141 14.48 18.64 4.27
CA LYS A 141 13.87 17.59 3.41
C LYS A 141 13.27 16.40 4.19
N GLU A 142 12.00 16.60 4.57
CA GLU A 142 10.92 15.62 4.79
C GLU A 142 11.36 14.13 4.84
N ILE A 143 11.74 13.64 6.01
CA ILE A 143 12.11 12.22 6.23
C ILE A 143 10.90 11.29 6.07
N LEU A 144 9.70 11.83 6.21
CA LEU A 144 8.44 11.12 6.11
C LEU A 144 7.64 11.65 4.91
N PRO A 145 6.78 10.82 4.31
CA PRO A 145 6.04 11.19 3.11
C PRO A 145 4.94 12.20 3.41
N ASN A 146 4.58 12.98 2.40
CA ASN A 146 3.38 13.82 2.46
C ASN A 146 2.20 13.08 1.85
N PHE A 147 1.03 13.03 2.50
CA PHE A 147 -0.11 12.28 1.96
C PHE A 147 -1.42 13.06 1.98
N ASN A 148 -2.31 12.74 1.05
CA ASN A 148 -3.67 13.28 0.99
C ASN A 148 -4.64 12.33 1.74
N PHE A 149 -5.41 12.87 2.68
CA PHE A 149 -6.07 12.11 3.77
C PHE A 149 -7.47 11.55 3.44
N SER A 150 -7.74 11.19 2.18
CA SER A 150 -9.08 10.70 1.77
C SER A 150 -9.23 9.17 1.78
N SER A 151 -8.46 8.47 2.62
CA SER A 151 -8.35 7.01 2.55
C SER A 151 -8.94 6.32 3.78
N GLU A 152 -9.71 5.25 3.56
CA GLU A 152 -10.27 4.45 4.65
C GLU A 152 -9.18 3.60 5.33
N ILE A 153 -8.23 3.10 4.53
CA ILE A 153 -7.20 2.15 4.95
C ILE A 153 -5.93 2.87 5.42
N LEU A 154 -5.45 3.87 4.70
CA LEU A 154 -4.24 4.66 5.01
C LEU A 154 -4.51 5.70 6.11
N ARG A 155 -4.85 5.20 7.31
CA ARG A 155 -4.94 5.99 8.55
C ARG A 155 -3.56 6.26 9.12
N LEU A 156 -3.48 7.18 10.10
CA LEU A 156 -2.23 7.56 10.77
C LEU A 156 -1.45 6.35 11.30
N GLY A 157 -2.12 5.37 11.93
CA GLY A 157 -1.48 4.15 12.40
C GLY A 157 -0.86 3.32 11.27
N ASN A 158 -1.63 3.04 10.22
CA ASN A 158 -1.16 2.27 9.07
C ASN A 158 -0.02 2.98 8.33
N ALA A 159 -0.08 4.30 8.16
CA ALA A 159 1.00 5.08 7.58
C ALA A 159 2.33 4.93 8.37
N CYS A 160 2.27 4.89 9.71
CA CYS A 160 3.44 4.63 10.54
C CYS A 160 4.05 3.23 10.31
N ILE A 161 3.21 2.19 10.21
CA ILE A 161 3.72 0.84 9.90
C ILE A 161 4.33 0.81 8.50
N LEU A 162 3.61 1.31 7.49
CA LEU A 162 4.04 1.30 6.10
C LEU A 162 5.41 1.98 5.93
N THR A 163 5.59 3.17 6.53
CA THR A 163 6.89 3.88 6.48
C THR A 163 8.02 3.15 7.19
N SER A 164 7.72 2.23 8.11
CA SER A 164 8.74 1.44 8.82
C SER A 164 9.33 0.28 7.99
N PHE A 165 8.71 -0.09 6.86
CA PHE A 165 9.20 -1.18 6.01
C PHE A 165 9.34 -0.85 4.52
N LEU A 166 8.63 0.16 4.02
CA LEU A 166 8.77 0.59 2.63
C LEU A 166 10.18 1.12 2.31
N PRO A 167 10.63 1.06 1.03
CA PRO A 167 11.94 1.57 0.64
C PRO A 167 12.15 3.07 0.95
N SER A 168 13.37 3.48 1.33
CA SER A 168 13.64 4.90 1.66
C SER A 168 13.39 5.85 0.49
N SER A 169 13.52 5.38 -0.76
CA SER A 169 13.25 6.17 -1.96
C SER A 169 11.79 6.63 -2.05
N VAL A 170 10.86 5.88 -1.46
CA VAL A 170 9.43 6.17 -1.47
C VAL A 170 8.92 6.75 -0.16
N VAL A 171 9.76 6.83 0.88
CA VAL A 171 9.41 7.41 2.18
C VAL A 171 9.95 8.83 2.31
N HIS A 172 11.18 9.10 1.89
CA HIS A 172 11.82 10.41 2.07
C HIS A 172 11.42 11.38 0.97
N GLY A 173 10.74 12.47 1.32
CA GLY A 173 10.36 13.56 0.41
C GLY A 173 9.42 13.13 -0.72
N ALA A 174 8.77 11.98 -0.57
CA ALA A 174 7.82 11.45 -1.53
C ALA A 174 6.41 11.92 -1.17
N GLY A 175 5.74 12.55 -2.14
CA GLY A 175 4.30 12.78 -2.09
C GLY A 175 3.54 11.48 -2.38
N TRP A 176 2.79 11.00 -1.40
CA TRP A 176 1.85 9.89 -1.52
C TRP A 176 0.49 10.41 -1.96
N HIS A 177 0.00 9.91 -3.09
CA HIS A 177 -1.26 10.36 -3.66
C HIS A 177 -2.17 9.17 -3.94
N THR A 178 -3.41 9.22 -3.46
CA THR A 178 -4.42 8.24 -3.85
C THR A 178 -4.68 8.34 -5.36
N LEU A 179 -4.40 7.26 -6.07
CA LEU A 179 -4.63 7.12 -7.51
C LEU A 179 -6.00 6.50 -7.78
N TYR A 180 -6.39 5.54 -6.95
CA TYR A 180 -7.62 4.79 -7.07
C TYR A 180 -8.19 4.46 -5.69
N ASN A 181 -9.50 4.51 -5.57
CA ASN A 181 -10.30 4.12 -4.42
C ASN A 181 -11.55 3.44 -4.99
N GLY A 182 -11.87 2.23 -4.54
CA GLY A 182 -12.92 1.39 -5.08
C GLY A 182 -14.30 2.00 -4.87
N SER A 183 -14.57 2.52 -3.67
CA SER A 183 -15.83 3.18 -3.33
C SER A 183 -16.11 4.42 -4.19
N GLU A 184 -15.09 5.22 -4.51
CA GLU A 184 -15.23 6.44 -5.31
C GLU A 184 -15.26 6.18 -6.82
N HIS A 185 -14.42 5.24 -7.30
CA HIS A 185 -14.18 5.06 -8.74
C HIS A 185 -14.89 3.83 -9.34
N GLY A 186 -15.43 2.96 -8.48
CA GLY A 186 -16.11 1.72 -8.85
C GLY A 186 -15.18 0.54 -9.07
N TYR A 187 -15.61 -0.65 -8.62
CA TYR A 187 -14.87 -1.90 -8.63
C TYR A 187 -14.85 -2.57 -10.02
N SER A 188 -13.83 -2.31 -10.84
CA SER A 188 -13.54 -3.09 -12.06
C SER A 188 -12.12 -2.87 -12.58
N MET A 189 -11.56 -3.85 -13.29
CA MET A 189 -10.24 -3.70 -13.93
C MET A 189 -10.16 -2.53 -14.93
N ASN A 190 -11.24 -2.17 -15.62
CA ASN A 190 -11.24 -1.03 -16.54
C ASN A 190 -11.11 0.30 -15.78
N ARG A 191 -11.77 0.44 -14.63
CA ARG A 191 -11.66 1.63 -13.78
C ARG A 191 -10.27 1.73 -13.15
N PHE A 192 -9.76 0.59 -12.68
CA PHE A 192 -8.40 0.47 -12.17
C PHE A 192 -7.36 0.88 -13.23
N GLU A 193 -7.43 0.32 -14.43
CA GLU A 193 -6.54 0.70 -15.55
C GLU A 193 -6.57 2.20 -15.78
N THR A 194 -7.76 2.78 -15.95
CA THR A 194 -7.93 4.19 -16.28
C THR A 194 -7.28 5.11 -15.24
N LYS A 195 -7.31 4.73 -13.95
CA LYS A 195 -6.89 5.57 -12.82
C LYS A 195 -5.46 5.32 -12.37
N VAL A 196 -4.99 4.07 -12.46
CA VAL A 196 -3.70 3.64 -11.90
C VAL A 196 -2.60 3.60 -12.97
N PHE A 197 -2.93 3.24 -14.21
CA PHE A 197 -1.91 3.13 -15.25
C PHE A 197 -1.38 4.52 -15.61
N LYS A 198 -0.23 4.55 -16.29
CA LYS A 198 0.54 5.77 -16.65
C LYS A 198 1.14 6.51 -15.46
N TYR A 199 0.93 6.03 -14.25
CA TYR A 199 1.71 6.47 -13.12
C TYR A 199 3.13 5.88 -13.23
N PRO A 200 4.18 6.70 -13.39
CA PRO A 200 5.52 6.21 -13.70
C PRO A 200 6.31 5.75 -12.47
N GLY A 201 5.76 5.91 -11.27
CA GLY A 201 6.43 5.59 -10.01
C GLY A 201 5.90 4.33 -9.32
N PRO A 202 6.55 3.92 -8.22
CA PRO A 202 6.07 2.84 -7.37
C PRO A 202 4.68 3.11 -6.80
N THR A 203 3.96 2.05 -6.48
CA THR A 203 2.61 2.13 -5.92
C THR A 203 2.44 1.19 -4.74
N LEU A 204 1.51 1.54 -3.86
CA LEU A 204 1.03 0.71 -2.77
C LEU A 204 -0.41 0.30 -3.07
N LEU A 205 -0.65 -0.99 -3.23
CA LEU A 205 -1.99 -1.56 -3.27
C LEU A 205 -2.40 -1.91 -1.84
N LEU A 206 -3.53 -1.38 -1.38
CA LEU A 206 -4.14 -1.67 -0.09
C LEU A 206 -5.53 -2.25 -0.32
N VAL A 207 -5.84 -3.33 0.37
CA VAL A 207 -7.11 -4.05 0.23
C VAL A 207 -7.64 -4.36 1.62
N LYS A 208 -8.84 -3.85 1.92
CA LYS A 208 -9.61 -4.24 3.11
C LYS A 208 -10.60 -5.31 2.70
N VAL A 209 -10.61 -6.42 3.42
CA VAL A 209 -11.35 -7.63 3.02
C VAL A 209 -12.09 -8.22 4.22
N ILE A 210 -13.14 -8.99 3.95
CA ILE A 210 -13.85 -9.81 4.94
C ILE A 210 -13.68 -11.29 4.60
N VAL A 211 -13.29 -12.08 5.59
CA VAL A 211 -12.97 -13.50 5.38
C VAL A 211 -14.23 -14.33 5.14
N THR A 212 -14.27 -15.06 4.03
CA THR A 212 -15.41 -15.91 3.67
C THR A 212 -15.16 -17.39 3.95
N LYS A 213 -13.92 -17.84 3.76
CA LYS A 213 -13.52 -19.23 3.96
C LYS A 213 -12.07 -19.33 4.38
N ILE A 214 -11.78 -20.26 5.28
CA ILE A 214 -10.43 -20.55 5.74
C ILE A 214 -10.19 -22.05 5.64
N GLN A 215 -9.05 -22.43 5.09
CA GLN A 215 -8.58 -23.80 4.94
C GLN A 215 -7.12 -23.87 5.37
N GLY A 216 -6.66 -25.04 5.81
CA GLY A 216 -5.28 -25.27 6.25
C GLY A 216 -5.20 -25.90 7.63
N SER A 217 -4.00 -26.32 8.00
CA SER A 217 -3.71 -27.04 9.25
C SER A 217 -3.60 -26.09 10.45
N PHE A 218 -3.49 -24.78 10.19
CA PHE A 218 -3.42 -23.75 11.22
C PHE A 218 -4.77 -23.61 11.96
N LYS A 219 -4.77 -23.82 13.29
CA LYS A 219 -5.90 -23.48 14.15
C LYS A 219 -5.93 -21.97 14.33
N VAL A 220 -6.91 -21.33 13.70
CA VAL A 220 -6.87 -19.91 13.33
C VAL A 220 -7.36 -19.00 14.46
N ASP A 221 -6.71 -17.84 14.63
CA ASP A 221 -7.22 -16.65 15.35
C ASP A 221 -8.06 -15.73 14.43
N ILE A 222 -8.38 -16.18 13.22
CA ILE A 222 -9.18 -15.49 12.20
C ILE A 222 -10.38 -16.39 11.92
N ASN A 223 -11.57 -15.84 12.03
CA ASN A 223 -12.82 -16.51 11.79
C ASN A 223 -13.45 -16.02 10.49
N LYS A 224 -14.39 -16.80 9.97
CA LYS A 224 -15.27 -16.31 8.91
C LYS A 224 -16.02 -15.08 9.41
N GLY A 225 -15.97 -13.99 8.65
CA GLY A 225 -16.56 -12.70 8.99
C GLY A 225 -15.57 -11.69 9.58
N ASP A 226 -14.34 -12.10 9.89
CA ASP A 226 -13.32 -11.17 10.39
C ASP A 226 -12.77 -10.31 9.25
N GLU A 227 -12.44 -9.05 9.57
CA GLU A 227 -11.81 -8.13 8.63
C GLU A 227 -10.29 -8.33 8.59
N MET A 228 -9.71 -8.27 7.40
CA MET A 228 -8.27 -8.24 7.19
C MET A 228 -7.87 -7.04 6.34
N ILE A 229 -6.66 -6.55 6.55
CA ILE A 229 -6.04 -5.52 5.71
C ILE A 229 -4.79 -6.13 5.08
N LEU A 230 -4.84 -6.32 3.77
CA LEU A 230 -3.76 -6.88 2.96
C LEU A 230 -3.21 -5.80 2.04
N GLY A 231 -1.99 -6.00 1.54
CA GLY A 231 -1.45 -5.12 0.53
C GLY A 231 -0.22 -5.64 -0.18
N ALA A 232 0.16 -4.90 -1.20
CA ALA A 232 1.33 -5.15 -2.01
C ALA A 232 2.04 -3.83 -2.31
N TYR A 233 3.35 -3.79 -2.09
CA TYR A 233 4.21 -2.76 -2.66
C TYR A 233 4.66 -3.22 -4.05
N VAL A 234 4.43 -2.38 -5.05
CA VAL A 234 4.76 -2.62 -6.45
C VAL A 234 5.71 -1.54 -6.92
N ASP A 235 6.92 -1.91 -7.31
CA ASP A 235 8.00 -0.99 -7.63
C ASP A 235 7.95 -0.46 -9.07
N GLU A 236 7.35 -1.21 -10.00
CA GLU A 236 7.20 -0.84 -11.40
C GLU A 236 5.80 -0.29 -11.74
N PRO A 237 5.68 0.53 -12.81
CA PRO A 237 4.40 0.97 -13.35
C PRO A 237 3.47 -0.18 -13.76
N TRP A 238 2.19 -0.02 -13.42
CA TRP A 238 1.14 -0.97 -13.76
C TRP A 238 0.95 -1.11 -15.27
N ARG A 239 0.83 -2.36 -15.72
CA ARG A 239 0.57 -2.72 -17.10
C ARG A 239 -0.14 -4.05 -17.18
N PHE A 240 -0.95 -4.22 -18.22
CA PHE A 240 -1.42 -5.53 -18.62
C PHE A 240 -0.31 -6.31 -19.31
N SER A 241 -0.15 -7.57 -18.93
CA SER A 241 0.87 -8.44 -19.50
C SER A 241 0.41 -9.89 -19.47
N ARG A 242 0.84 -10.67 -20.46
CA ARG A 242 0.67 -12.14 -20.45
C ARG A 242 1.70 -12.83 -19.56
N GLN A 243 2.77 -12.14 -19.21
CA GLN A 243 3.88 -12.63 -18.39
C GLN A 243 3.97 -11.81 -17.11
N PHE A 244 4.61 -12.37 -16.09
CA PHE A 244 4.91 -11.64 -14.87
C PHE A 244 5.86 -10.46 -15.12
N TRP A 245 5.76 -9.46 -14.26
CA TRP A 245 6.61 -8.28 -14.22
C TRP A 245 6.84 -7.81 -12.78
N GLY A 246 7.59 -6.72 -12.59
CA GLY A 246 8.05 -6.24 -11.28
C GLY A 246 9.44 -6.77 -10.94
N THR A 247 10.03 -6.24 -9.87
CA THR A 247 11.35 -6.69 -9.39
C THR A 247 11.26 -7.30 -7.99
N SER A 248 12.40 -7.74 -7.47
CA SER A 248 12.51 -8.25 -6.10
C SER A 248 12.27 -7.19 -5.02
N GLU A 249 12.13 -5.92 -5.38
CA GLU A 249 11.68 -4.87 -4.47
C GLU A 249 10.19 -4.99 -4.14
N CYS A 250 9.39 -5.70 -4.95
CA CYS A 250 8.00 -6.00 -4.63
C CYS A 250 7.89 -6.79 -3.33
N GLN A 251 6.86 -6.50 -2.53
CA GLN A 251 6.61 -7.16 -1.25
C GLN A 251 5.10 -7.27 -1.02
N LEU A 252 4.66 -8.37 -0.41
CA LEU A 252 3.30 -8.48 0.12
C LEU A 252 3.32 -8.23 1.62
N PHE A 253 2.20 -7.82 2.18
CA PHE A 253 2.07 -7.65 3.62
C PHE A 253 0.62 -7.79 4.08
N GLU A 254 0.48 -8.11 5.35
CA GLU A 254 -0.75 -8.08 6.12
C GLU A 254 -0.57 -7.02 7.22
N LEU A 255 -1.49 -6.05 7.32
CA LEU A 255 -1.47 -5.03 8.37
C LEU A 255 -2.36 -5.40 9.55
N SER A 256 -3.43 -6.15 9.31
CA SER A 256 -4.42 -6.57 10.30
C SER A 256 -5.13 -7.85 9.82
N PRO A 257 -5.56 -8.76 10.72
CA PRO A 257 -5.38 -8.73 12.18
C PRO A 257 -3.99 -9.17 12.64
N GLN A 258 -3.18 -9.80 11.77
CA GLN A 258 -1.83 -10.22 12.13
C GLN A 258 -0.80 -9.50 11.25
N PHE A 259 -0.07 -8.55 11.85
CA PHE A 259 0.93 -7.81 11.09
C PHE A 259 2.08 -8.71 10.64
N GLU A 260 2.33 -8.80 9.32
CA GLU A 260 3.47 -9.54 8.78
C GLU A 260 3.83 -9.05 7.38
N VAL A 261 5.13 -9.00 7.08
CA VAL A 261 5.66 -8.71 5.74
C VAL A 261 6.18 -10.00 5.09
N PHE A 262 5.84 -10.18 3.83
CA PHE A 262 6.26 -11.26 2.94
C PHE A 262 7.18 -10.65 1.86
N PRO A 263 8.48 -10.47 2.15
CA PRO A 263 9.43 -9.95 1.17
C PRO A 263 9.63 -10.95 0.03
N SER A 264 10.11 -10.46 -1.13
CA SER A 264 10.56 -11.36 -2.18
C SER A 264 11.69 -12.28 -1.68
N ASN A 265 11.67 -13.54 -2.10
CA ASN A 265 12.73 -14.51 -1.81
C ASN A 265 13.89 -14.47 -2.81
N HIS A 266 13.84 -13.57 -3.80
CA HIS A 266 14.84 -13.42 -4.87
C HIS A 266 15.08 -14.70 -5.72
N SER A 267 14.17 -15.67 -5.68
CA SER A 267 14.34 -16.95 -6.38
C SER A 267 13.87 -16.92 -7.84
N ASN A 268 12.89 -16.06 -8.15
CA ASN A 268 12.28 -15.94 -9.47
C ASN A 268 11.73 -14.52 -9.68
N ASN A 269 11.30 -14.25 -10.92
CA ASN A 269 10.80 -12.95 -11.35
C ASN A 269 9.25 -12.90 -11.45
N SER A 270 8.54 -13.80 -10.78
CA SER A 270 7.09 -13.93 -10.87
C SER A 270 6.35 -13.00 -9.90
N HIS A 271 6.69 -11.71 -9.88
CA HIS A 271 6.21 -10.79 -8.84
C HIS A 271 4.76 -10.37 -9.02
N VAL A 272 4.42 -9.79 -10.17
CA VAL A 272 3.08 -9.27 -10.47
C VAL A 272 2.60 -9.78 -11.82
N HIS A 273 1.36 -10.26 -11.86
CA HIS A 273 0.65 -10.61 -13.08
C HIS A 273 -0.69 -9.86 -13.10
N CYS A 274 -0.91 -9.04 -14.12
CA CYS A 274 -2.12 -8.22 -14.24
C CYS A 274 -2.75 -8.45 -15.62
N SER A 275 -4.01 -8.87 -15.64
CA SER A 275 -4.76 -9.22 -16.85
C SER A 275 -6.18 -8.67 -16.78
N PRO A 276 -6.75 -8.12 -17.87
CA PRO A 276 -8.12 -7.61 -17.86
C PRO A 276 -9.17 -8.67 -17.51
N SER A 277 -8.94 -9.92 -17.94
CA SER A 277 -9.90 -11.01 -17.77
C SER A 277 -9.71 -11.83 -16.49
N HIS A 278 -8.50 -11.82 -15.91
CA HIS A 278 -8.17 -12.62 -14.73
C HIS A 278 -7.85 -11.77 -13.49
N GLY A 279 -7.82 -10.44 -13.58
CA GLY A 279 -7.53 -9.59 -12.42
C GLY A 279 -6.03 -9.50 -12.12
N ILE A 280 -5.69 -9.47 -10.83
CA ILE A 280 -4.34 -9.19 -10.34
C ILE A 280 -3.86 -10.37 -9.48
N GLY A 281 -2.69 -10.90 -9.81
CA GLY A 281 -2.04 -11.98 -9.08
C GLY A 281 -0.61 -11.62 -8.70
N PHE A 282 -0.20 -12.02 -7.50
CA PHE A 282 1.14 -11.82 -6.98
C PHE A 282 1.78 -13.16 -6.63
N GLY A 283 2.99 -13.39 -7.13
CA GLY A 283 3.77 -14.60 -6.84
C GLY A 283 3.21 -15.86 -7.52
N GLY A 284 4.00 -16.93 -7.47
CA GLY A 284 3.57 -18.26 -7.89
C GLY A 284 3.50 -18.43 -9.41
N LYS A 285 2.44 -19.05 -9.90
CA LYS A 285 2.17 -19.28 -11.32
C LYS A 285 0.84 -18.66 -11.73
N ILE A 286 0.65 -18.42 -13.02
CA ILE A 286 -0.63 -17.88 -13.53
C ILE A 286 -1.77 -18.83 -13.13
N GLY A 287 -2.75 -18.32 -12.38
CA GLY A 287 -3.86 -19.10 -11.81
C GLY A 287 -3.58 -19.70 -10.41
N GLN A 288 -2.32 -19.72 -9.97
CA GLN A 288 -1.91 -20.15 -8.63
C GLN A 288 -1.00 -19.09 -8.01
N HIS A 289 -1.63 -17.99 -7.60
CA HIS A 289 -0.95 -16.86 -6.98
C HIS A 289 -0.98 -16.95 -5.45
N GLN A 290 0.00 -16.33 -4.81
CA GLN A 290 0.06 -16.21 -3.36
C GLN A 290 -1.00 -15.22 -2.86
N LEU A 291 -1.11 -14.06 -3.50
CA LEU A 291 -2.22 -13.13 -3.33
C LEU A 291 -2.90 -12.93 -4.69
N TYR A 292 -4.22 -13.05 -4.73
CA TYR A 292 -5.01 -12.91 -5.93
C TYR A 292 -6.25 -12.05 -5.67
N LEU A 293 -6.55 -11.15 -6.59
CA LEU A 293 -7.77 -10.36 -6.67
C LEU A 293 -8.41 -10.61 -8.03
N ASP A 294 -9.71 -10.88 -8.05
CA ASP A 294 -10.43 -11.08 -9.30
C ASP A 294 -10.56 -9.78 -10.12
N ASN A 295 -11.02 -9.92 -11.37
CA ASN A 295 -11.14 -8.79 -12.29
C ASN A 295 -12.32 -7.84 -11.96
N THR A 296 -13.24 -8.28 -11.10
CA THR A 296 -14.38 -7.49 -10.62
C THR A 296 -14.05 -6.76 -9.32
N PHE A 297 -12.89 -7.02 -8.71
CA PHE A 297 -12.53 -6.59 -7.35
C PHE A 297 -13.63 -6.91 -6.32
N GLN A 298 -14.25 -8.08 -6.45
CA GLN A 298 -15.27 -8.56 -5.50
C GLN A 298 -14.69 -9.61 -4.57
N THR A 299 -13.87 -10.51 -5.10
CA THR A 299 -13.32 -11.64 -4.35
C THR A 299 -11.82 -11.75 -4.54
N GLY A 300 -11.17 -12.42 -3.60
CA GLY A 300 -9.76 -12.74 -3.68
C GLY A 300 -9.36 -13.89 -2.80
N ARG A 301 -8.07 -14.22 -2.86
CA ARG A 301 -7.49 -15.32 -2.13
C ARG A 301 -6.07 -15.01 -1.69
N LEU A 302 -5.75 -15.37 -0.46
CA LEU A 302 -4.40 -15.38 0.09
C LEU A 302 -4.03 -16.84 0.43
N VAL A 303 -2.88 -17.28 -0.07
CA VAL A 303 -2.36 -18.64 0.11
C VAL A 303 -1.00 -18.55 0.77
N ASN A 304 -0.80 -19.35 1.80
CA ASN A 304 0.49 -19.64 2.36
C ASN A 304 0.66 -21.16 2.34
N ASP A 305 1.30 -21.66 1.30
CA ASP A 305 1.54 -23.09 1.11
C ASP A 305 3.03 -23.29 0.76
N PRO A 306 3.81 -24.00 1.60
CA PRO A 306 5.19 -24.33 1.31
C PRO A 306 5.38 -25.15 0.01
N LEU A 307 4.32 -25.81 -0.47
CA LEU A 307 4.31 -26.60 -1.70
C LEU A 307 3.94 -25.78 -2.94
N LEU A 308 3.62 -24.48 -2.78
CA LEU A 308 3.28 -23.62 -3.90
C LEU A 308 4.43 -23.56 -4.91
N GLU A 309 4.15 -23.98 -6.14
CA GLU A 309 5.15 -23.95 -7.20
C GLU A 309 5.57 -22.51 -7.51
N ASN A 310 6.87 -22.30 -7.73
CA ASN A 310 7.43 -21.00 -8.08
C ASN A 310 7.15 -19.90 -7.04
N MET A 311 7.25 -20.25 -5.76
CA MET A 311 7.12 -19.31 -4.63
C MET A 311 8.02 -18.08 -4.81
N THR A 312 7.44 -16.88 -4.88
CA THR A 312 8.16 -15.63 -5.16
C THR A 312 8.35 -14.77 -3.91
N TYR A 313 7.39 -14.77 -3.00
CA TYR A 313 7.50 -14.10 -1.71
C TYR A 313 7.65 -15.13 -0.59
N ALA A 314 8.24 -14.71 0.52
CA ALA A 314 8.44 -15.57 1.67
C ALA A 314 7.09 -16.05 2.24
N ILE A 315 7.04 -17.30 2.71
CA ILE A 315 5.93 -17.79 3.54
C ILE A 315 5.89 -17.08 4.88
N SER A 316 4.72 -17.07 5.50
CA SER A 316 4.53 -16.63 6.89
C SER A 316 5.52 -17.32 7.81
N TYR A 317 6.19 -16.54 8.65
CA TYR A 317 7.06 -17.09 9.68
C TYR A 317 6.23 -17.66 10.82
N SER A 318 5.09 -17.05 11.17
CA SER A 318 4.23 -17.53 12.25
C SER A 318 3.40 -18.73 11.82
N ARG A 319 2.77 -18.69 10.64
CA ARG A 319 1.76 -19.66 10.20
C ARG A 319 2.34 -20.69 9.22
N PRO A 320 2.18 -22.01 9.47
CA PRO A 320 2.75 -23.06 8.62
C PRO A 320 2.08 -23.14 7.25
N ASP A 321 0.75 -23.26 7.23
CA ASP A 321 -0.05 -23.37 6.01
C ASP A 321 -1.46 -22.79 6.21
N PHE A 322 -1.94 -22.02 5.23
CA PHE A 322 -3.33 -21.57 5.19
C PHE A 322 -3.75 -21.14 3.78
N GLN A 323 -5.04 -21.21 3.52
CA GLN A 323 -5.71 -20.56 2.40
C GLN A 323 -6.91 -19.79 2.93
N VAL A 324 -6.92 -18.48 2.70
CA VAL A 324 -8.01 -17.58 3.04
C VAL A 324 -8.64 -17.10 1.74
N GLU A 325 -9.94 -17.35 1.59
CA GLU A 325 -10.78 -16.71 0.56
C GLU A 325 -11.55 -15.57 1.24
N PHE A 326 -11.71 -14.46 0.53
CA PHE A 326 -12.28 -13.25 1.09
C PHE A 326 -13.07 -12.45 0.06
N ASP A 327 -14.01 -11.65 0.54
CA ASP A 327 -14.69 -10.62 -0.23
C ASP A 327 -14.01 -9.28 0.02
N ILE A 328 -13.88 -8.47 -1.02
CA ILE A 328 -13.20 -7.18 -0.98
C ILE A 328 -14.20 -6.12 -0.53
N LEU A 329 -13.87 -5.42 0.56
CA LEU A 329 -14.64 -4.28 1.07
C LEU A 329 -14.16 -2.98 0.43
N GLU A 330 -12.84 -2.76 0.39
CA GLU A 330 -12.24 -1.55 -0.17
C GLU A 330 -10.91 -1.87 -0.86
N VAL A 331 -10.63 -1.16 -1.97
CA VAL A 331 -9.35 -1.24 -2.70
C VAL A 331 -8.83 0.15 -2.93
N GLU A 332 -7.63 0.41 -2.45
CA GLU A 332 -6.95 1.68 -2.65
C GLU A 332 -5.59 1.46 -3.30
N VAL A 333 -5.23 2.36 -4.22
CA VAL A 333 -3.89 2.42 -4.79
C VAL A 333 -3.28 3.78 -4.51
N ILE A 334 -2.16 3.79 -3.82
CA ILE A 334 -1.41 4.98 -3.47
C ILE A 334 -0.17 5.07 -4.34
N GLY A 335 -0.01 6.15 -5.09
CA GLY A 335 1.20 6.43 -5.86
C GLY A 335 2.27 7.02 -4.95
N LEU A 336 3.48 6.46 -4.98
CA LEU A 336 4.59 6.79 -4.08
C LEU A 336 5.76 7.51 -4.77
N GLY A 337 5.61 7.82 -6.06
CA GLY A 337 6.59 8.54 -6.89
C GLY A 337 6.55 10.06 -6.78
N GLY A 338 5.76 10.62 -5.84
CA GLY A 338 5.71 12.06 -5.60
C GLY A 338 4.93 12.88 -6.63
N GLU A 339 4.97 14.19 -6.40
CA GLU A 339 4.25 15.20 -7.18
C GLU A 339 4.68 15.23 -8.65
N GLN A 340 5.95 14.92 -8.94
CA GLN A 340 6.46 14.83 -10.32
C GLN A 340 5.82 13.68 -11.09
N ALA A 341 5.75 12.49 -10.48
CA ALA A 341 5.09 11.33 -11.08
C ALA A 341 3.60 11.61 -11.30
N LYS A 342 2.94 12.28 -10.34
CA LYS A 342 1.52 12.64 -10.49
C LYS A 342 1.28 13.64 -11.62
N ARG A 343 2.13 14.67 -11.75
CA ARG A 343 2.07 15.62 -12.86
C ARG A 343 2.32 14.96 -14.21
N GLN A 344 3.22 13.99 -14.27
CA GLN A 344 3.46 13.23 -15.50
C GLN A 344 2.22 12.42 -15.90
N GLN A 345 1.62 11.68 -14.96
CA GLN A 345 0.39 10.93 -15.21
C GLN A 345 -0.72 11.85 -15.76
N ASN A 346 -0.92 13.02 -15.15
CA ASN A 346 -1.94 13.98 -15.59
C ASN A 346 -1.66 14.51 -17.01
N ARG A 347 -0.40 14.74 -17.38
CA ARG A 347 -0.02 15.16 -18.73
C ARG A 347 -0.33 14.08 -19.76
N GLU A 348 -0.05 12.82 -19.44
CA GLU A 348 -0.34 11.68 -20.32
C GLU A 348 -1.86 11.51 -20.52
N TRP A 349 -2.68 11.67 -19.47
CA TRP A 349 -4.14 11.69 -19.61
C TRP A 349 -4.64 12.84 -20.50
N GLN A 350 -4.15 14.06 -20.27
CA GLN A 350 -4.56 15.21 -21.10
C GLN A 350 -4.16 15.05 -22.56
N PHE A 351 -3.01 14.42 -22.82
CA PHE A 351 -2.58 14.12 -24.17
C PHE A 351 -3.53 13.14 -24.87
N GLU A 352 -3.88 12.04 -24.20
CA GLU A 352 -4.82 11.07 -24.76
C GLU A 352 -6.23 11.61 -24.92
N GLU A 353 -6.72 12.41 -23.98
CA GLU A 353 -8.04 13.04 -24.11
C GLU A 353 -8.10 13.96 -25.33
N LYS A 354 -7.05 14.77 -25.56
CA LYS A 354 -6.93 15.60 -26.75
C LYS A 354 -6.86 14.77 -28.03
N GLU A 355 -6.13 13.65 -28.00
CA GLU A 355 -6.03 12.77 -29.16
C GLU A 355 -7.35 12.04 -29.46
N ALA A 356 -8.05 11.58 -28.42
CA ALA A 356 -9.36 10.95 -28.52
C ALA A 356 -10.40 11.92 -29.06
N ASN A 357 -10.43 13.18 -28.59
CA ASN A 357 -11.30 14.22 -29.11
C ASN A 357 -11.00 14.51 -30.58
N ARG A 358 -9.72 14.60 -30.97
CA ARG A 358 -9.33 14.78 -32.38
C ARG A 358 -9.79 13.63 -33.26
N ARG A 359 -9.69 12.37 -32.80
CA ARG A 359 -10.20 11.19 -33.52
C ARG A 359 -11.74 11.17 -33.58
N GLY A 360 -12.40 11.61 -32.52
CA GLY A 360 -13.86 11.77 -32.46
C GLY A 360 -14.37 12.77 -33.49
N ASP A 361 -13.74 13.94 -33.57
CA ASP A 361 -14.09 14.99 -34.53
C ASP A 361 -13.88 14.56 -35.99
N VAL A 362 -12.79 13.84 -36.27
CA VAL A 362 -12.55 13.27 -37.62
C VAL A 362 -13.60 12.23 -37.97
N ASN A 363 -13.98 11.35 -37.03
CA ASN A 363 -15.03 10.35 -37.27
C ASN A 363 -16.40 11.00 -37.46
N LEU A 364 -16.73 12.06 -36.72
CA LEU A 364 -17.97 12.82 -36.89
C LEU A 364 -18.00 13.56 -38.22
N ALA A 365 -16.90 14.19 -38.61
CA ALA A 365 -16.74 14.84 -39.91
C ALA A 365 -16.89 13.83 -41.05
N ASN A 366 -16.22 12.68 -40.98
CA ASN A 366 -16.34 11.61 -41.98
C ASN A 366 -17.76 11.03 -42.03
N LYS A 367 -18.44 10.88 -40.90
CA LYS A 367 -19.83 10.40 -40.86
C LYS A 367 -20.79 11.39 -41.51
N ASN A 368 -20.60 12.69 -41.27
CA ASN A 368 -21.38 13.75 -41.93
C ASN A 368 -21.10 13.81 -43.44
N GLN A 369 -19.84 13.67 -43.85
CA GLN A 369 -19.45 13.66 -45.25
C GLN A 369 -19.98 12.41 -45.97
N SER A 370 -19.92 11.24 -45.32
CA SER A 370 -20.51 9.99 -45.82
C SER A 370 -22.04 10.09 -45.94
N ARG A 371 -22.70 10.72 -44.97
CA ARG A 371 -24.14 10.99 -45.02
C ARG A 371 -24.51 11.91 -46.20
N GLN A 372 -23.77 13.00 -46.40
CA GLN A 372 -23.96 13.92 -47.52
C GLN A 372 -23.75 13.22 -48.88
N ILE A 373 -22.77 12.32 -49.00
CA ILE A 373 -22.57 11.51 -50.20
C ILE A 373 -23.75 10.55 -50.44
N LEU A 374 -24.27 9.90 -49.39
CA LEU A 374 -25.46 9.04 -49.51
C LEU A 374 -26.74 9.82 -49.88
N GLU A 375 -26.89 11.05 -49.41
CA GLU A 375 -27.98 11.96 -49.80
C GLU A 375 -27.87 12.35 -51.29
N MET A 376 -26.67 12.71 -51.77
CA MET A 376 -26.45 13.03 -53.20
C MET A 376 -26.58 11.81 -54.13
N ALA A 377 -26.27 10.61 -53.65
CA ALA A 377 -26.45 9.36 -54.38
C ALA A 377 -27.91 8.86 -54.41
N GLY A 378 -28.83 9.55 -53.72
CA GLY A 378 -30.25 9.22 -53.68
C GLY A 378 -30.58 7.95 -52.88
N ILE A 379 -29.69 7.52 -51.98
CA ILE A 379 -29.86 6.29 -51.18
C ILE A 379 -30.55 6.58 -49.84
N LEU A 380 -30.39 7.79 -49.30
CA LEU A 380 -31.12 8.25 -48.13
C LEU A 380 -32.39 8.97 -48.56
N ASP A 381 -33.54 8.30 -48.42
CA ASP A 381 -34.85 8.97 -48.52
C ASP A 381 -35.01 9.90 -47.32
N ILE A 382 -35.14 11.20 -47.57
CA ILE A 382 -35.49 12.20 -46.56
C ILE A 382 -36.89 11.85 -46.08
N SER A 383 -36.97 11.09 -44.98
CA SER A 383 -38.24 10.64 -44.43
C SER A 383 -39.17 11.83 -44.20
N ALA A 384 -40.44 11.65 -44.57
CA ALA A 384 -41.49 12.65 -44.76
C ALA A 384 -41.82 13.60 -43.58
N GLY A 385 -41.05 13.60 -42.49
CA GLY A 385 -41.18 14.51 -41.36
C GLY A 385 -40.59 15.91 -41.60
N GLU A 386 -39.46 16.02 -42.31
CA GLU A 386 -38.75 17.31 -42.49
C GLU A 386 -39.34 18.17 -43.61
N MET A 387 -40.08 17.57 -44.55
CA MET A 387 -40.76 18.29 -45.65
C MET A 387 -41.97 19.11 -45.16
N LYS A 388 -42.54 18.78 -43.97
CA LYS A 388 -43.62 19.55 -43.35
C LYS A 388 -43.13 20.85 -42.72
N THR A 389 -41.93 20.85 -42.15
CA THR A 389 -41.35 22.04 -41.50
C THR A 389 -40.89 23.09 -42.51
N MET A 390 -40.41 22.69 -43.70
CA MET A 390 -40.08 23.65 -44.76
C MET A 390 -41.31 24.21 -45.49
N ARG A 391 -42.42 23.46 -45.61
CA ARG A 391 -43.66 23.99 -46.21
C ARG A 391 -44.38 24.99 -45.31
N ALA A 392 -44.31 24.81 -43.99
CA ALA A 392 -44.92 25.75 -43.04
C ALA A 392 -44.23 27.13 -42.99
N GLN A 393 -42.95 27.23 -43.37
CA GLN A 393 -42.22 28.51 -43.40
C GLN A 393 -42.40 29.30 -44.71
N VAL A 394 -42.94 28.68 -45.76
CA VAL A 394 -43.22 29.35 -47.04
C VAL A 394 -44.64 29.94 -47.09
N GLU A 395 -45.53 29.53 -46.18
CA GLU A 395 -46.89 30.06 -46.07
C GLU A 395 -47.01 31.30 -45.14
N GLU A 396 -45.90 31.77 -44.55
CA GLU A 396 -45.85 32.95 -43.65
C GLU A 396 -45.08 34.17 -44.22
N GLN A 397 -44.81 34.21 -45.54
CA GLN A 397 -44.22 35.39 -46.21
C GLN A 397 -45.11 35.98 -47.32
#